data_AF-J3MLW5-F1
#
_entry.id   AF-J3MLW5-F1
#
_cell.length_a   1.000
_cell.length_b   1.000
_cell.length_c   1.000
_cell.angle_alpha   90.00
_cell.angle_beta   90.00
_cell.angle_gamma   90.00
#
_symmetry.space_group_name_H-M   'P 1'
#
loop_
_entity.id
_entity.type
_entity.pdbx_description
1 polymer ?
#
loop_
_entity_poly.entity_id
_entity_poly.type
_entity_poly.pdbx_seq_one_letter_code
_entity_poly.pdbx_strand_id
1 'polypeptide(L)'
;MKTDQGAPNATWMANGTQWPGTWIDPVENHRKGHHAGIVKVVLDHPIRGHNLSLKDSTGYSLNFGVIDVRIPMLVYVSREKNPSYDHNKKAGALNAQLRASALLSNAQFIINFDCDHYINNSQALRAAICFMIDQREGDNTAFVQFPQRFDNVDPKDRYGNHNRVFFDGTMLALNGLQGPSYLGTGCMFRRLALYGIDPPHWRQDSITPKASQFGDSTLLLESVSEALNQERCTSPPSLNDTYVAEMEKVVSASFDKKTDWGKGVGYIYDIATEDIVTGFRIHGQGWRSMYCTLKHDAFCGTAPINLTERLHQIVRWSGGSLEMFFSHNNPLIGGRRLQLLQRVSYLNMTIYPVTSLFILLYAISPVMWLIPDEVYIQRPFTRYVLYLVVIILMIHMIGWLEIKWAGITWLDYWRNEQFFMIGSTSAYPTAVLHMVVNLLTKKGIHFRVTSKQTTADTNDKFADLYEMRWVPMLIPTMVVLVANIGAIGVAIGKTVVYMGVWTIQQKRHAAMGLLFNMWVMFLLYPFALAIMGRWAKRPIILLVLLPVIFVIVALVYVATHILLANIIPF
;
A
#
# COMPACT_ATOMS: atom_id res chain seq x y z
N MET A 1 10.89 -31.02 36.26
CA MET A 1 10.80 -30.22 37.50
C MET A 1 9.38 -29.68 37.58
N LYS A 2 8.60 -30.09 38.59
CA LYS A 2 7.31 -29.45 38.90
C LYS A 2 7.64 -28.05 39.40
N THR A 3 7.13 -27.02 38.74
CA THR A 3 7.26 -25.63 39.19
C THR A 3 6.44 -25.45 40.45
N ASP A 4 7.08 -24.95 41.51
CA ASP A 4 6.45 -24.63 42.79
C ASP A 4 5.29 -23.65 42.58
N GLN A 5 4.18 -23.91 43.27
CA GLN A 5 3.00 -23.05 43.31
C GLN A 5 3.39 -21.73 44.02
N GLY A 6 3.80 -20.73 43.23
CA GLY A 6 4.20 -19.41 43.73
C GLY A 6 5.31 -18.73 42.92
N ALA A 7 6.00 -19.43 42.01
CA ALA A 7 6.99 -18.79 41.14
C ALA A 7 6.30 -18.00 40.02
N PRO A 8 6.74 -16.75 39.72
CA PRO A 8 6.22 -16.00 38.59
C PRO A 8 6.45 -16.81 37.30
N ASN A 9 5.39 -17.02 36.53
CA ASN A 9 5.47 -17.66 35.23
C ASN A 9 6.28 -16.74 34.31
N ALA A 10 7.59 -16.97 34.20
CA ALA A 10 8.48 -16.22 33.32
C ALA A 10 8.69 -16.98 32.01
N THR A 11 8.74 -16.28 30.87
CA THR A 11 9.23 -16.88 29.62
C THR A 11 10.74 -16.99 29.76
N TRP A 12 11.26 -18.23 29.75
CA TRP A 12 12.68 -18.47 29.86
C TRP A 12 13.33 -18.45 28.48
N MET A 13 14.48 -17.81 28.38
CA MET A 13 15.34 -17.82 27.19
C MET A 13 16.20 -19.08 27.19
N ALA A 14 16.69 -19.48 26.01
CA ALA A 14 17.49 -20.71 25.85
C ALA A 14 18.78 -20.74 26.69
N ASN A 15 19.30 -19.57 27.10
CA ASN A 15 20.46 -19.42 27.97
C ASN A 15 20.10 -19.42 29.48
N GLY A 16 18.86 -19.78 29.84
CA GLY A 16 18.42 -19.86 31.23
C GLY A 16 18.12 -18.52 31.91
N THR A 17 18.15 -17.41 31.16
CA THR A 17 17.76 -16.08 31.69
C THR A 17 16.29 -15.78 31.36
N GLN A 18 15.63 -14.94 32.16
CA GLN A 18 14.22 -14.58 31.93
C GLN A 18 14.09 -13.58 30.77
N TRP A 19 13.08 -13.78 29.92
CA TRP A 19 12.74 -12.84 28.85
C TRP A 19 12.19 -11.55 29.46
N PRO A 20 12.84 -10.41 29.24
CA PRO A 20 12.46 -9.16 29.89
C PRO A 20 11.10 -8.61 29.44
N GLY A 21 10.51 -9.14 28.36
CA GLY A 21 9.22 -8.69 27.81
C GLY A 21 8.06 -9.64 28.11
N THR A 22 8.10 -10.39 29.21
CA THR A 22 7.04 -11.34 29.57
C THR A 22 5.96 -10.66 30.40
N TRP A 23 4.73 -10.70 29.90
CA TRP A 23 3.59 -9.97 30.48
C TRP A 23 2.58 -10.85 31.22
N ILE A 24 3.05 -11.92 31.88
CA ILE A 24 2.10 -12.89 32.43
C ILE A 24 1.30 -12.29 33.59
N ASP A 25 1.93 -11.44 34.41
CA ASP A 25 1.27 -10.54 35.35
C ASP A 25 1.71 -9.09 35.11
N PRO A 26 0.79 -8.14 34.86
CA PRO A 26 1.14 -6.74 34.63
C PRO A 26 1.65 -6.08 35.92
N VAL A 27 2.87 -5.54 35.90
CA VAL A 27 3.45 -4.75 37.00
C VAL A 27 3.68 -3.30 36.57
N GLU A 28 3.97 -2.42 37.53
CA GLU A 28 4.26 -1.01 37.26
C GLU A 28 5.44 -0.88 36.27
N ASN A 29 5.26 -0.11 35.19
CA ASN A 29 6.19 0.00 34.06
C ASN A 29 6.47 -1.29 33.28
N HIS A 30 5.65 -2.33 33.49
CA HIS A 30 5.69 -3.58 32.73
C HIS A 30 4.27 -4.17 32.48
N ARG A 31 3.49 -3.52 31.59
CA ARG A 31 2.25 -4.07 30.99
C ARG A 31 2.08 -3.74 29.49
N LYS A 32 1.13 -4.39 28.81
CA LYS A 32 0.81 -4.09 27.39
C LYS A 32 0.62 -2.58 27.15
N GLY A 33 1.44 -2.01 26.27
CA GLY A 33 1.43 -0.56 25.96
C GLY A 33 2.22 0.32 26.94
N HIS A 34 2.83 -0.27 27.98
CA HIS A 34 3.72 0.40 28.93
C HIS A 34 4.88 -0.53 29.34
N HIS A 35 6.02 -0.47 28.64
CA HIS A 35 7.25 -1.20 28.97
C HIS A 35 8.50 -0.43 28.58
N ALA A 36 9.59 -0.75 29.30
CA ALA A 36 10.96 -0.48 28.90
C ALA A 36 11.31 -0.97 27.48
N GLY A 37 12.29 -0.30 26.87
CA GLY A 37 12.93 -0.75 25.65
C GLY A 37 13.80 -1.98 25.89
N ILE A 38 13.93 -2.83 24.88
CA ILE A 38 14.76 -4.03 24.89
C ILE A 38 15.57 -4.00 23.59
N VAL A 39 16.89 -4.01 23.70
CA VAL A 39 17.80 -4.26 22.58
C VAL A 39 18.66 -5.46 22.92
N LYS A 40 18.48 -6.56 22.19
CA LYS A 40 19.17 -7.82 22.47
C LYS A 40 19.87 -8.33 21.23
N VAL A 41 21.17 -8.56 21.34
CA VAL A 41 21.94 -9.30 20.34
C VAL A 41 21.61 -10.79 20.50
N VAL A 42 20.92 -11.36 19.52
CA VAL A 42 20.45 -12.75 19.51
C VAL A 42 21.51 -13.66 18.89
N LEU A 43 22.09 -13.21 17.77
CA LEU A 43 23.27 -13.81 17.15
C LEU A 43 24.35 -12.74 17.12
N ASP A 44 25.51 -13.01 17.75
CA ASP A 44 26.62 -12.07 17.79
C ASP A 44 27.27 -11.91 16.42
N HIS A 45 28.05 -10.86 16.26
CA HIS A 45 28.72 -10.55 15.01
C HIS A 45 29.62 -11.70 14.54
N PRO A 46 29.68 -12.00 13.23
CA PRO A 46 30.56 -13.02 12.65
C PRO A 46 32.02 -13.03 13.11
N ILE A 47 32.54 -11.86 13.51
CA ILE A 47 33.93 -11.69 13.98
C ILE A 47 34.08 -12.11 15.46
N ARG A 48 33.00 -12.04 16.24
CA ARG A 48 32.98 -12.35 17.69
C ARG A 48 32.41 -13.73 18.01
N GLY A 49 31.51 -14.22 17.15
CA GLY A 49 30.92 -15.53 17.30
C GLY A 49 31.99 -16.61 17.25
N HIS A 50 31.87 -17.60 18.14
CA HIS A 50 32.60 -18.85 18.02
C HIS A 50 32.43 -19.34 16.59
N ASN A 51 33.56 -19.50 15.87
CA ASN A 51 33.57 -20.37 14.70
C ASN A 51 32.78 -21.61 15.11
N LEU A 52 31.69 -21.91 14.41
CA LEU A 52 31.15 -23.26 14.40
C LEU A 52 32.29 -24.09 13.79
N SER A 53 33.29 -24.43 14.62
CA SER A 53 34.26 -25.43 14.27
C SER A 53 33.39 -26.63 14.02
N LEU A 54 33.44 -27.16 12.80
CA LEU A 54 33.02 -28.51 12.52
C LEU A 54 33.84 -29.45 13.43
N LYS A 55 33.53 -29.49 14.72
CA LYS A 55 33.89 -30.58 15.60
C LYS A 55 32.79 -31.61 15.35
N ASP A 56 33.21 -32.63 14.61
CA ASP A 56 32.53 -33.90 14.36
C ASP A 56 31.36 -33.87 13.38
N SER A 57 31.67 -33.60 12.10
CA SER A 57 30.87 -34.09 10.97
C SER A 57 31.51 -35.32 10.33
N THR A 58 31.86 -36.34 11.12
CA THR A 58 32.39 -37.63 10.64
C THR A 58 31.28 -38.53 10.07
N GLY A 59 30.44 -38.02 9.17
CA GLY A 59 29.32 -38.80 8.61
C GLY A 59 28.49 -38.18 7.48
N TYR A 60 28.76 -36.94 7.05
CA TYR A 60 28.01 -36.31 5.95
C TYR A 60 28.90 -36.12 4.71
N SER A 61 28.40 -36.51 3.53
CA SER A 61 29.10 -36.48 2.24
C SER A 61 29.26 -35.10 1.60
N LEU A 62 28.96 -34.02 2.33
CA LEU A 62 28.99 -32.64 1.82
C LEU A 62 30.19 -31.90 2.42
N ASN A 63 31.15 -31.53 1.57
CA ASN A 63 32.33 -30.76 1.96
C ASN A 63 31.99 -29.25 1.99
N PHE A 64 31.96 -28.67 3.19
CA PHE A 64 31.71 -27.25 3.41
C PHE A 64 33.00 -26.40 3.57
N GLY A 65 34.18 -26.95 3.29
CA GLY A 65 35.47 -26.30 3.54
C GLY A 65 35.71 -24.99 2.77
N VAL A 66 34.91 -24.70 1.74
CA VAL A 66 34.97 -23.45 0.94
C VAL A 66 33.80 -22.50 1.28
N ILE A 67 32.89 -22.91 2.15
CA ILE A 67 31.68 -22.15 2.48
C ILE A 67 31.96 -21.34 3.76
N ASP A 68 31.75 -20.03 3.68
CA ASP A 68 31.74 -19.18 4.87
C ASP A 68 30.53 -19.56 5.73
N VAL A 69 30.80 -20.29 6.82
CA VAL A 69 29.78 -20.79 7.75
C VAL A 69 29.34 -19.73 8.77
N ARG A 70 29.88 -18.51 8.71
CA ARG A 70 29.52 -17.45 9.66
C ARG A 70 28.11 -16.94 9.37
N ILE A 71 27.30 -16.82 10.42
CA ILE A 71 25.91 -16.38 10.34
C ILE A 71 25.85 -14.87 10.62
N PRO A 72 25.05 -14.07 9.88
CA PRO A 72 24.90 -12.64 10.13
C PRO A 72 24.43 -12.33 11.55
N MET A 73 24.89 -11.20 12.09
CA MET A 73 24.42 -10.67 13.37
C MET A 73 22.89 -10.48 13.33
N LEU A 74 22.20 -10.96 14.36
CA LEU A 74 20.77 -10.79 14.52
C LEU A 74 20.50 -10.03 15.82
N VAL A 75 19.80 -8.91 15.71
CA VAL A 75 19.46 -8.06 16.86
C VAL A 75 17.95 -7.94 16.95
N TYR A 76 17.42 -8.27 18.12
CA TYR A 76 16.03 -8.04 18.48
C TYR A 76 15.89 -6.67 19.11
N VAL A 77 14.97 -5.85 18.58
CA VAL A 77 14.66 -4.52 19.11
C VAL A 77 13.17 -4.45 19.41
N SER A 78 12.83 -4.22 20.68
CA SER A 78 11.50 -3.81 21.11
C SER A 78 11.64 -2.45 21.80
N ARG A 79 11.30 -1.37 21.11
CA ARG A 79 11.35 -0.03 21.70
C ARG A 79 10.45 0.11 22.94
N GLU A 80 10.78 1.09 23.78
CA GLU A 80 9.94 1.45 24.91
C GLU A 80 8.56 1.92 24.43
N LYS A 81 7.51 1.56 25.17
CA LYS A 81 6.20 2.17 25.03
C LYS A 81 5.79 2.77 26.35
N ASN A 82 5.28 4.00 26.30
CA ASN A 82 4.77 4.71 27.46
C ASN A 82 3.45 5.41 27.05
N PRO A 83 2.33 5.24 27.79
CA PRO A 83 1.04 5.83 27.45
C PRO A 83 1.04 7.36 27.31
N SER A 84 2.03 8.05 27.91
CA SER A 84 2.20 9.51 27.79
C SER A 84 2.83 9.95 26.47
N TYR A 85 3.21 9.02 25.59
CA TYR A 85 3.93 9.28 24.35
C TYR A 85 3.23 8.58 23.18
N ASP A 86 3.01 9.31 22.07
CA ASP A 86 2.62 8.65 20.83
C ASP A 86 3.80 7.83 20.31
N HIS A 87 3.51 6.59 19.93
CA HIS A 87 4.49 5.69 19.40
C HIS A 87 4.59 5.76 17.87
N ASN A 88 3.78 6.49 17.11
CA ASN A 88 3.98 6.65 15.65
C ASN A 88 4.01 5.32 14.86
N LYS A 89 3.27 4.31 15.36
CA LYS A 89 3.05 3.00 14.70
C LYS A 89 4.34 2.39 14.10
N LYS A 90 4.40 2.19 12.77
CA LYS A 90 5.52 1.57 12.03
C LYS A 90 6.72 2.52 11.91
N ALA A 91 6.48 3.79 11.57
CA ALA A 91 7.54 4.79 11.44
C ALA A 91 8.42 4.90 12.70
N GLY A 92 7.79 4.96 13.88
CA GLY A 92 8.51 5.02 15.16
C GLY A 92 9.31 3.75 15.48
N ALA A 93 8.87 2.58 14.99
CA ALA A 93 9.64 1.35 15.13
C ALA A 93 10.88 1.35 14.20
N LEU A 94 10.71 1.78 12.94
CA LEU A 94 11.80 1.88 11.98
C LEU A 94 12.85 2.92 12.41
N ASN A 95 12.44 4.05 12.98
CA ASN A 95 13.36 5.07 13.49
C ASN A 95 14.14 4.59 14.73
N ALA A 96 13.50 3.87 15.65
CA ALA A 96 14.18 3.26 16.79
C ALA A 96 15.22 2.22 16.31
N GLN A 97 14.87 1.40 15.32
CA GLN A 97 15.81 0.45 14.69
C GLN A 97 16.96 1.17 13.96
N LEU A 98 16.69 2.29 13.28
CA LEU A 98 17.69 3.09 12.59
C LEU A 98 18.77 3.60 13.56
N ARG A 99 18.36 4.07 14.75
CA ARG A 99 19.26 4.52 15.82
C ARG A 99 20.04 3.38 16.46
N ALA A 100 19.37 2.30 16.84
CA ALA A 100 20.05 1.13 17.40
C ALA A 100 21.08 0.54 16.40
N SER A 101 20.73 0.50 15.12
CA SER A 101 21.62 0.05 14.04
C SER A 101 22.84 0.96 13.86
N ALA A 102 22.68 2.28 14.05
CA ALA A 102 23.76 3.26 13.97
C ALA A 102 24.85 2.94 15.00
N LEU A 103 24.43 2.67 16.24
CA LEU A 103 25.31 2.24 17.31
C LEU A 103 25.99 0.90 16.95
N LEU A 104 25.21 -0.13 16.63
CA LEU A 104 25.74 -1.50 16.50
C LEU A 104 26.67 -1.75 15.30
N SER A 105 26.29 -1.25 14.12
CA SER A 105 26.91 -1.62 12.83
C SER A 105 27.25 -0.43 11.95
N ASN A 106 26.59 0.70 12.19
CA ASN A 106 26.62 1.90 11.36
C ASN A 106 26.56 1.65 9.84
N ALA A 107 25.83 0.61 9.41
CA ALA A 107 25.84 0.18 8.00
C ALA A 107 25.37 1.30 7.06
N GLN A 108 26.12 1.56 5.97
CA GLN A 108 25.83 2.66 5.03
C GLN A 108 24.50 2.50 4.29
N PHE A 109 24.07 1.26 4.09
CA PHE A 109 22.82 0.93 3.41
C PHE A 109 21.90 0.15 4.34
N ILE A 110 20.60 0.41 4.22
CA ILE A 110 19.56 -0.11 5.10
C ILE A 110 18.44 -0.60 4.23
N ILE A 111 18.06 -1.87 4.37
CA ILE A 111 16.91 -2.43 3.67
C ILE A 111 15.80 -2.73 4.66
N ASN A 112 14.57 -2.45 4.27
CA ASN A 112 13.40 -2.67 5.12
C ASN A 112 12.42 -3.66 4.47
N PHE A 113 11.73 -4.42 5.32
CA PHE A 113 10.72 -5.39 4.92
C PHE A 113 9.55 -5.37 5.89
N ASP A 114 8.36 -5.60 5.34
CA ASP A 114 7.22 -6.01 6.14
C ASP A 114 7.31 -7.49 6.50
N CYS A 115 6.68 -7.90 7.59
CA CYS A 115 6.76 -9.28 8.12
C CYS A 115 6.15 -10.34 7.19
N ASP A 116 5.36 -9.90 6.21
CA ASP A 116 4.70 -10.73 5.23
C ASP A 116 5.43 -10.74 3.87
N HIS A 117 6.64 -10.17 3.80
CA HIS A 117 7.50 -10.18 2.62
C HIS A 117 8.84 -10.86 2.94
N TYR A 118 9.36 -11.63 1.99
CA TYR A 118 10.63 -12.34 2.12
C TYR A 118 11.51 -12.15 0.87
N ILE A 119 12.81 -12.40 1.05
CA ILE A 119 13.78 -12.40 -0.05
C ILE A 119 13.62 -13.69 -0.85
N ASN A 120 13.10 -13.55 -2.07
CA ASN A 120 12.88 -14.65 -2.98
C ASN A 120 14.10 -14.91 -3.88
N ASN A 121 14.89 -13.87 -4.17
CA ASN A 121 16.10 -13.97 -4.98
C ASN A 121 17.33 -13.50 -4.18
N SER A 122 18.30 -14.40 -3.95
CA SER A 122 19.53 -14.11 -3.22
C SER A 122 20.44 -13.05 -3.88
N GLN A 123 20.20 -12.72 -5.15
CA GLN A 123 20.92 -11.63 -5.85
C GLN A 123 20.29 -10.25 -5.63
N ALA A 124 19.13 -10.14 -4.97
CA ALA A 124 18.41 -8.88 -4.80
C ALA A 124 19.25 -7.78 -4.13
N LEU A 125 19.91 -8.12 -3.02
CA LEU A 125 20.75 -7.16 -2.28
C LEU A 125 21.94 -6.69 -3.13
N ARG A 126 22.58 -7.62 -3.86
CA ARG A 126 23.69 -7.30 -4.76
C ARG A 126 23.24 -6.37 -5.89
N ALA A 127 22.08 -6.64 -6.49
CA ALA A 127 21.53 -5.82 -7.56
C ALA A 127 21.24 -4.38 -7.10
N ALA A 128 20.69 -4.19 -5.90
CA ALA A 128 20.47 -2.86 -5.33
C ALA A 128 21.78 -2.10 -5.14
N ILE A 129 22.80 -2.77 -4.59
CA ILE A 129 24.10 -2.15 -4.36
C ILE A 129 24.75 -1.69 -5.67
N CYS A 130 24.60 -2.43 -6.78
CA CYS A 130 25.12 -2.00 -8.08
C CYS A 130 24.65 -0.60 -8.50
N PHE A 131 23.40 -0.22 -8.21
CA PHE A 131 22.92 1.14 -8.47
C PHE A 131 23.54 2.17 -7.52
N MET A 132 23.67 1.82 -6.24
CA MET A 132 24.17 2.72 -5.19
C MET A 132 25.66 3.04 -5.29
N ILE A 133 26.44 2.18 -5.95
CA ILE A 133 27.90 2.33 -6.14
C ILE A 133 28.29 2.62 -7.59
N ASP A 134 27.32 2.87 -8.49
CA ASP A 134 27.61 3.28 -9.86
C ASP A 134 28.41 4.59 -9.84
N GLN A 135 29.58 4.59 -10.49
CA GLN A 135 30.49 5.75 -10.51
C GLN A 135 29.90 6.98 -11.21
N ARG A 136 28.84 6.81 -12.00
CA ARG A 136 28.20 7.92 -12.74
C ARG A 136 27.28 8.74 -11.83
N GLU A 137 26.34 8.07 -11.15
CA GLU A 137 25.24 8.72 -10.42
C GLU A 137 24.85 7.98 -9.12
N GLY A 138 25.57 6.93 -8.74
CA GLY A 138 25.21 6.09 -7.58
C GLY A 138 25.23 6.87 -6.27
N ASP A 139 26.16 7.81 -6.13
CA ASP A 139 26.27 8.69 -4.96
C ASP A 139 25.08 9.64 -4.79
N ASN A 140 24.35 9.95 -5.86
CA ASN A 140 23.11 10.73 -5.84
C ASN A 140 21.85 9.87 -5.67
N THR A 141 22.00 8.53 -5.58
CA THR A 141 20.89 7.61 -5.32
C THR A 141 20.66 7.46 -3.82
N ALA A 142 19.46 7.85 -3.37
CA ALA A 142 19.03 7.71 -1.98
C ALA A 142 18.45 6.34 -1.68
N PHE A 143 17.69 5.76 -2.61
CA PHE A 143 17.11 4.44 -2.40
C PHE A 143 16.83 3.70 -3.71
N VAL A 144 16.86 2.36 -3.63
CA VAL A 144 16.46 1.44 -4.69
C VAL A 144 15.19 0.73 -4.26
N GLN A 145 14.09 0.97 -4.98
CA GLN A 145 12.80 0.32 -4.76
C GLN A 145 12.67 -0.89 -5.69
N PHE A 146 12.18 -2.00 -5.16
CA PHE A 146 11.83 -3.18 -5.93
C PHE A 146 10.31 -3.29 -6.10
N PRO A 147 9.82 -3.94 -7.17
CA PRO A 147 8.40 -4.27 -7.30
C PRO A 147 7.95 -5.18 -6.15
N GLN A 148 6.76 -4.93 -5.61
CA GLN A 148 6.12 -5.88 -4.69
C GLN A 148 5.41 -6.96 -5.52
N ARG A 149 5.62 -8.21 -5.13
CA ARG A 149 5.03 -9.39 -5.76
C ARG A 149 4.36 -10.23 -4.70
N PHE A 150 3.30 -10.91 -5.08
CA PHE A 150 2.47 -11.64 -4.13
C PHE A 150 2.26 -13.09 -4.52
N ASP A 151 2.37 -13.96 -3.54
CA ASP A 151 1.98 -15.35 -3.63
C ASP A 151 0.49 -15.53 -3.34
N ASN A 152 -0.04 -16.67 -3.73
CA ASN A 152 -1.41 -17.12 -3.43
C ASN A 152 -2.50 -16.16 -3.94
N VAL A 153 -2.22 -15.42 -5.01
CA VAL A 153 -3.25 -14.66 -5.74
C VAL A 153 -4.10 -15.64 -6.56
N ASP A 154 -5.41 -15.38 -6.63
CA ASP A 154 -6.34 -16.08 -7.52
C ASP A 154 -5.78 -16.11 -8.96
N PRO A 155 -5.79 -17.26 -9.67
CA PRO A 155 -5.33 -17.33 -11.06
C PRO A 155 -6.04 -16.36 -12.02
N LYS A 156 -7.27 -15.93 -11.70
CA LYS A 156 -8.02 -14.94 -12.50
C LYS A 156 -7.83 -13.50 -12.03
N ASP A 157 -7.04 -13.31 -10.97
CA ASP A 157 -6.80 -12.08 -10.24
C ASP A 157 -8.04 -11.19 -10.12
N ARG A 158 -9.15 -11.79 -9.63
CA ARG A 158 -10.47 -11.14 -9.61
C ARG A 158 -10.45 -9.73 -9.00
N TYR A 159 -9.61 -9.51 -8.00
CA TYR A 159 -9.53 -8.25 -7.24
C TYR A 159 -8.27 -7.42 -7.56
N GLY A 160 -7.54 -7.75 -8.64
CA GLY A 160 -6.38 -6.96 -9.08
C GLY A 160 -5.27 -6.87 -8.02
N ASN A 161 -5.06 -7.95 -7.26
CA ASN A 161 -4.09 -8.00 -6.17
C ASN A 161 -2.65 -7.93 -6.66
N HIS A 162 -2.33 -8.40 -7.88
CA HIS A 162 -0.97 -8.25 -8.40
C HIS A 162 -0.60 -6.79 -8.68
N ASN A 163 -1.59 -5.94 -9.00
CA ASN A 163 -1.42 -4.52 -9.25
C ASN A 163 -0.29 -4.20 -10.27
N ARG A 164 -0.18 -5.02 -11.33
CA ARG A 164 0.93 -4.99 -12.30
C ARG A 164 1.02 -3.67 -13.05
N VAL A 165 -0.11 -3.03 -13.37
CA VAL A 165 -0.14 -1.70 -14.04
C VAL A 165 0.66 -0.67 -13.23
N PHE A 166 0.46 -0.65 -11.91
CA PHE A 166 1.17 0.27 -11.03
C PHE A 166 2.65 -0.10 -10.88
N PHE A 167 2.97 -1.36 -10.58
CA PHE A 167 4.36 -1.78 -10.31
C PHE A 167 5.22 -1.84 -11.57
N ASP A 168 4.69 -2.25 -12.72
CA ASP A 168 5.49 -2.49 -13.92
C ASP A 168 5.30 -1.41 -14.99
N GLY A 169 4.18 -0.68 -14.95
CA GLY A 169 3.98 0.53 -15.74
C GLY A 169 4.40 1.77 -14.96
N THR A 170 3.58 2.18 -13.98
CA THR A 170 3.72 3.50 -13.32
C THR A 170 5.08 3.66 -12.62
N MET A 171 5.50 2.72 -11.75
CA MET A 171 6.77 2.85 -11.03
C MET A 171 7.98 2.83 -11.96
N LEU A 172 7.92 2.03 -13.03
CA LEU A 172 8.98 1.99 -14.03
C LEU A 172 9.06 3.31 -14.81
N ALA A 173 7.92 3.91 -15.18
CA ALA A 173 7.89 5.22 -15.84
C ALA A 173 8.52 6.33 -14.97
N LEU A 174 8.23 6.33 -13.66
CA LEU A 174 8.82 7.31 -12.73
C LEU A 174 10.34 7.20 -12.62
N ASN A 175 10.92 6.04 -12.94
CA ASN A 175 12.36 5.85 -12.98
C ASN A 175 13.06 6.78 -13.98
N GLY A 176 12.35 7.19 -15.05
CA GLY A 176 12.85 8.16 -16.03
C GLY A 176 12.83 9.62 -15.56
N LEU A 177 12.19 9.93 -14.42
CA LEU A 177 12.12 11.27 -13.84
C LEU A 177 13.19 11.43 -12.75
N GLN A 178 12.76 11.61 -11.51
CA GLN A 178 13.63 11.64 -10.33
C GLN A 178 13.69 10.27 -9.62
N GLY A 179 12.84 9.32 -10.02
CA GLY A 179 12.81 7.96 -9.50
C GLY A 179 11.45 7.57 -8.91
N PRO A 180 11.24 6.26 -8.65
CA PRO A 180 10.03 5.76 -8.01
C PRO A 180 9.88 6.27 -6.58
N SER A 181 8.64 6.38 -6.11
CA SER A 181 8.34 6.63 -4.70
C SER A 181 8.65 5.41 -3.83
N TYR A 182 8.90 5.64 -2.54
CA TYR A 182 9.04 4.55 -1.57
C TYR A 182 7.66 3.97 -1.21
N LEU A 183 7.55 2.64 -1.23
CA LEU A 183 6.27 1.91 -1.08
C LEU A 183 6.19 1.03 0.17
N GLY A 184 7.02 1.30 1.18
CA GLY A 184 6.88 0.71 2.51
C GLY A 184 7.65 -0.60 2.77
N THR A 185 8.09 -1.32 1.74
CA THR A 185 8.81 -2.61 1.85
C THR A 185 9.70 -2.85 0.63
N GLY A 186 10.73 -3.70 0.77
CA GLY A 186 11.61 -4.09 -0.33
C GLY A 186 12.38 -2.91 -0.90
N CYS A 187 12.83 -1.99 -0.04
CA CYS A 187 13.51 -0.78 -0.44
C CYS A 187 14.86 -0.66 0.29
N MET A 188 15.95 -0.53 -0.46
CA MET A 188 17.28 -0.32 0.09
C MET A 188 17.61 1.17 0.08
N PHE A 189 17.77 1.77 1.25
CA PHE A 189 18.12 3.16 1.46
C PHE A 189 19.60 3.35 1.72
N ARG A 190 20.11 4.51 1.33
CA ARG A 190 21.33 5.11 1.86
C ARG A 190 21.02 5.75 3.21
N ARG A 191 21.76 5.38 4.25
CA ARG A 191 21.57 5.87 5.64
C ARG A 191 21.54 7.39 5.71
N LEU A 192 22.44 8.08 5.01
CA LEU A 192 22.50 9.54 5.00
C LEU A 192 21.23 10.20 4.45
N ALA A 193 20.56 9.59 3.46
CA ALA A 193 19.30 10.11 2.95
C ALA A 193 18.16 9.96 3.98
N LEU A 194 18.16 8.87 4.74
CA LEU A 194 17.27 8.70 5.88
C LEU A 194 17.58 9.72 6.98
N TYR A 195 18.84 10.04 7.25
CA TYR A 195 19.22 11.10 8.21
C TYR A 195 18.83 12.51 7.79
N GLY A 196 18.26 12.70 6.59
CA GLY A 196 17.91 14.02 6.09
C GLY A 196 19.12 14.83 5.65
N ILE A 197 20.23 14.17 5.36
CA ILE A 197 21.41 14.80 4.78
C ILE A 197 21.22 14.95 3.27
N ASP A 198 21.59 16.10 2.74
CA ASP A 198 21.49 16.40 1.31
C ASP A 198 22.41 15.49 0.45
N PRO A 199 22.04 15.22 -0.81
CA PRO A 199 22.90 14.49 -1.75
C PRO A 199 24.21 15.25 -1.99
N PRO A 200 25.31 14.56 -2.38
CA PRO A 200 26.63 15.17 -2.52
C PRO A 200 26.64 16.48 -3.32
N HIS A 201 25.90 16.55 -4.43
CA HIS A 201 25.80 17.77 -5.26
C HIS A 201 25.25 19.00 -4.51
N TRP A 202 24.41 18.80 -3.49
CA TRP A 202 23.76 19.86 -2.73
C TRP A 202 24.23 19.96 -1.29
N ARG A 203 25.15 19.09 -0.89
CA ARG A 203 25.65 18.97 0.48
C ARG A 203 26.74 20.01 0.73
N GLN A 204 26.78 20.53 1.96
CA GLN A 204 27.91 21.34 2.44
C GLN A 204 29.12 20.45 2.75
N ASP A 205 30.32 20.98 2.59
CA ASP A 205 31.57 20.21 2.77
C ASP A 205 31.77 19.71 4.20
N SER A 206 31.27 20.45 5.21
CA SER A 206 31.34 20.05 6.61
C SER A 206 29.96 20.13 7.26
N ILE A 207 29.52 19.02 7.85
CA ILE A 207 28.25 18.92 8.57
C ILE A 207 28.56 18.43 9.97
N THR A 208 28.25 19.26 10.97
CA THR A 208 28.33 18.85 12.37
C THR A 208 26.96 18.32 12.82
N PRO A 209 26.85 17.05 13.25
CA PRO A 209 25.62 16.51 13.82
C PRO A 209 25.17 17.33 15.03
N LYS A 210 23.91 17.77 15.05
CA LYS A 210 23.36 18.58 16.15
C LYS A 210 22.49 17.73 17.04
N ALA A 211 22.61 17.94 18.35
CA ALA A 211 21.76 17.29 19.34
C ALA A 211 20.26 17.63 19.16
N SER A 212 19.95 18.84 18.70
CA SER A 212 18.59 19.23 18.33
C SER A 212 17.99 18.41 17.17
N GLN A 213 18.82 17.77 16.35
CA GLN A 213 18.37 16.96 15.22
C GLN A 213 18.34 15.47 15.58
N PHE A 214 19.44 14.96 16.13
CA PHE A 214 19.65 13.53 16.35
C PHE A 214 19.41 13.06 17.79
N GLY A 215 19.31 13.98 18.76
CA GLY A 215 19.20 13.70 20.19
C GLY A 215 20.50 13.89 20.96
N ASP A 216 20.41 13.92 22.29
CA ASP A 216 21.52 14.19 23.22
C ASP A 216 22.38 12.94 23.52
N SER A 217 22.50 12.03 22.56
CA SER A 217 23.32 10.83 22.66
C SER A 217 24.69 11.10 22.05
N THR A 218 25.74 11.12 22.87
CA THR A 218 27.11 11.37 22.39
C THR A 218 27.56 10.28 21.42
N LEU A 219 27.33 9.00 21.75
CA LEU A 219 27.67 7.87 20.89
C LEU A 219 26.89 7.90 19.56
N LEU A 220 25.62 8.31 19.57
CA LEU A 220 24.85 8.44 18.34
C LEU A 220 25.37 9.60 17.48
N LEU A 221 25.70 10.74 18.08
CA LEU A 221 26.25 11.89 17.36
C LEU A 221 27.61 11.56 16.73
N GLU A 222 28.48 10.84 17.45
CA GLU A 222 29.74 10.32 16.93
C GLU A 222 29.51 9.35 15.77
N SER A 223 28.61 8.37 15.95
CA SER A 223 28.22 7.43 14.88
C SER A 223 27.67 8.13 13.63
N VAL A 224 26.87 9.20 13.80
CA VAL A 224 26.38 10.01 12.67
C VAL A 224 27.54 10.75 12.00
N SER A 225 28.51 11.26 12.76
CA SER A 225 29.72 11.90 12.22
C SER A 225 30.56 10.92 11.41
N GLU A 226 30.79 9.71 11.90
CA GLU A 226 31.49 8.64 11.17
C GLU A 226 30.78 8.31 9.85
N ALA A 227 29.45 8.23 9.87
CA ALA A 227 28.65 7.96 8.68
C ALA A 227 28.76 9.10 7.63
N LEU A 228 28.88 10.35 8.08
CA LEU A 228 29.09 11.52 7.21
C LEU A 228 30.48 11.48 6.55
N ASN A 229 31.50 11.09 7.31
CA ASN A 229 32.88 10.92 6.83
C ASN A 229 33.07 9.64 5.99
N GLN A 230 32.02 8.84 5.83
CA GLN A 230 32.04 7.53 5.16
C GLN A 230 33.06 6.56 5.77
N GLU A 231 33.35 6.72 7.06
CA GLU A 231 34.24 5.84 7.79
C GLU A 231 33.61 4.45 7.92
N ARG A 232 34.39 3.41 7.66
CA ARG A 232 33.93 2.02 7.67
C ARG A 232 34.44 1.32 8.91
N CYS A 233 33.60 1.22 9.94
CA CYS A 233 33.85 0.30 11.04
C CYS A 233 33.14 -1.03 10.77
N THR A 234 33.90 -2.08 10.44
CA THR A 234 33.38 -3.44 10.25
C THR A 234 33.41 -4.28 11.52
N SER A 235 33.97 -3.72 12.60
CA SER A 235 34.04 -4.35 13.90
C SER A 235 32.94 -3.77 14.79
N PRO A 236 32.03 -4.59 15.34
CA PRO A 236 31.05 -4.09 16.28
C PRO A 236 31.73 -3.50 17.53
N PRO A 237 31.08 -2.58 18.25
CA PRO A 237 31.57 -2.00 19.51
C PRO A 237 31.40 -2.96 20.68
N SER A 238 32.28 -2.89 21.70
CA SER A 238 32.20 -3.79 22.85
C SER A 238 30.90 -3.54 23.63
N LEU A 239 30.16 -4.60 23.94
CA LEU A 239 28.89 -4.52 24.66
C LEU A 239 29.16 -4.42 26.17
N ASN A 240 29.67 -3.27 26.62
CA ASN A 240 29.77 -2.96 28.05
C ASN A 240 28.44 -2.35 28.56
N ASP A 241 28.30 -2.23 29.87
CA ASP A 241 27.06 -1.73 30.50
C ASP A 241 26.69 -0.32 30.02
N THR A 242 27.69 0.55 29.80
CA THR A 242 27.50 1.90 29.24
C THR A 242 26.88 1.85 27.84
N TYR A 243 27.34 0.93 27.00
CA TYR A 243 26.85 0.76 25.64
C TYR A 243 25.42 0.23 25.61
N VAL A 244 25.11 -0.71 26.51
CA VAL A 244 23.75 -1.25 26.67
C VAL A 244 22.79 -0.16 27.14
N ALA A 245 23.20 0.65 28.13
CA ALA A 245 22.40 1.78 28.62
C ALA A 245 22.12 2.80 27.51
N GLU A 246 23.11 3.10 26.65
CA GLU A 246 22.90 4.03 25.53
C GLU A 246 21.97 3.43 24.47
N MET A 247 22.07 2.12 24.21
CA MET A 247 21.16 1.41 23.31
C MET A 247 19.70 1.45 23.80
N GLU A 248 19.49 1.28 25.10
CA GLU A 248 18.16 1.44 25.71
C GLU A 248 17.65 2.88 25.61
N LYS A 249 18.52 3.87 25.85
CA LYS A 249 18.20 5.30 25.73
C LYS A 249 17.76 5.66 24.32
N VAL A 250 18.46 5.23 23.27
CA VAL A 250 18.10 5.58 21.88
C VAL A 250 16.83 4.90 21.39
N VAL A 251 16.34 3.86 22.06
CA VAL A 251 15.04 3.22 21.75
C VAL A 251 13.94 3.61 22.75
N SER A 252 14.21 4.57 23.65
CA SER A 252 13.24 5.08 24.61
C SER A 252 12.09 5.84 23.94
N ALA A 253 10.94 5.88 24.60
CA ALA A 253 9.72 6.50 24.08
C ALA A 253 9.87 8.03 23.99
N SER A 254 10.72 8.61 24.85
CA SER A 254 10.99 10.04 24.90
C SER A 254 12.13 10.50 24.00
N PHE A 255 12.93 9.60 23.42
CA PHE A 255 14.13 9.98 22.68
C PHE A 255 13.84 10.97 21.54
N ASP A 256 12.70 10.80 20.87
CA ASP A 256 12.32 11.64 19.74
C ASP A 256 11.81 13.03 20.17
N LYS A 257 11.54 13.27 21.47
CA LYS A 257 11.04 14.57 21.95
C LYS A 257 12.09 15.65 21.75
N LYS A 258 11.64 16.80 21.21
CA LYS A 258 12.48 17.98 20.93
C LYS A 258 13.64 17.71 19.95
N THR A 259 13.55 16.61 19.19
CA THR A 259 14.45 16.31 18.08
C THR A 259 13.74 16.47 16.73
N ASP A 260 14.48 16.28 15.64
CA ASP A 260 13.93 16.25 14.28
C ASP A 260 13.58 14.82 13.81
N TRP A 261 13.71 13.80 14.67
CA TRP A 261 13.24 12.45 14.40
C TRP A 261 11.74 12.44 14.07
N GLY A 262 11.39 11.84 12.93
CA GLY A 262 10.02 11.82 12.41
C GLY A 262 9.56 13.08 11.68
N LYS A 263 10.38 14.14 11.66
CA LYS A 263 10.09 15.41 10.97
C LYS A 263 11.03 15.64 9.80
N GLY A 264 12.33 15.73 10.09
CA GLY A 264 13.40 15.89 9.11
C GLY A 264 14.34 14.69 9.04
N VAL A 265 14.38 13.89 10.10
CA VAL A 265 15.28 12.73 10.26
C VAL A 265 14.46 11.44 10.33
N GLY A 266 14.88 10.43 9.59
CA GLY A 266 14.27 9.11 9.53
C GLY A 266 13.01 9.03 8.66
N TYR A 267 12.14 8.12 9.06
CA TYR A 267 10.78 7.91 8.53
C TYR A 267 9.81 8.89 9.18
N ILE A 268 8.90 9.46 8.38
CA ILE A 268 8.03 10.57 8.81
C ILE A 268 6.88 10.11 9.72
N TYR A 269 6.58 10.89 10.75
CA TYR A 269 5.54 10.61 11.75
C TYR A 269 4.18 11.22 11.38
N ASP A 270 3.17 10.91 12.20
CA ASP A 270 1.83 11.54 12.17
C ASP A 270 1.06 11.42 10.84
N ILE A 271 1.37 10.41 10.02
CA ILE A 271 0.69 10.16 8.75
C ILE A 271 0.51 8.66 8.49
N ALA A 272 -0.62 8.27 7.90
CA ALA A 272 -0.93 6.86 7.66
C ALA A 272 -0.09 6.22 6.53
N THR A 273 0.42 7.03 5.60
CA THR A 273 1.29 6.63 4.47
C THR A 273 2.67 7.25 4.67
N GLU A 274 3.38 6.82 5.72
CA GLU A 274 4.71 7.33 6.05
C GLU A 274 5.72 7.05 4.93
N ASP A 275 5.47 6.01 4.15
CA ASP A 275 6.29 5.55 3.05
C ASP A 275 6.39 6.59 1.93
N ILE A 276 5.25 6.97 1.34
CA ILE A 276 5.20 7.95 0.25
C ILE A 276 5.77 9.29 0.72
N VAL A 277 5.44 9.70 1.95
CA VAL A 277 5.86 10.99 2.51
C VAL A 277 7.37 11.01 2.79
N THR A 278 7.94 9.91 3.28
CA THR A 278 9.39 9.77 3.47
C THR A 278 10.12 9.83 2.12
N GLY A 279 9.61 9.15 1.10
CA GLY A 279 10.14 9.22 -0.27
C GLY A 279 10.06 10.64 -0.86
N PHE A 280 8.92 11.31 -0.65
CA PHE A 280 8.71 12.70 -1.07
C PHE A 280 9.68 13.67 -0.40
N ARG A 281 9.91 13.55 0.92
CA ARG A 281 10.91 14.35 1.64
C ARG A 281 12.28 14.18 1.01
N ILE A 282 12.71 12.92 0.82
CA ILE A 282 14.02 12.59 0.26
C ILE A 282 14.18 13.18 -1.16
N HIS A 283 13.18 13.02 -2.03
CA HIS A 283 13.20 13.65 -3.36
C HIS A 283 13.18 15.19 -3.28
N GLY A 284 12.46 15.76 -2.31
CA GLY A 284 12.42 17.21 -2.07
C GLY A 284 13.79 17.81 -1.70
N GLN A 285 14.71 17.01 -1.15
CA GLN A 285 16.10 17.37 -0.88
C GLN A 285 17.01 17.29 -2.12
N GLY A 286 16.49 16.78 -3.24
CA GLY A 286 17.22 16.63 -4.51
C GLY A 286 17.83 15.26 -4.74
N TRP A 287 17.59 14.29 -3.85
CA TRP A 287 18.00 12.90 -4.07
C TRP A 287 17.25 12.27 -5.24
N ARG A 288 17.88 11.30 -5.89
CA ARG A 288 17.23 10.40 -6.86
C ARG A 288 16.91 9.05 -6.21
N SER A 289 15.96 8.32 -6.77
CA SER A 289 15.76 6.90 -6.47
C SER A 289 15.78 6.07 -7.74
N MET A 290 16.01 4.77 -7.59
CA MET A 290 16.06 3.83 -8.70
C MET A 290 15.03 2.72 -8.54
N TYR A 291 14.47 2.26 -9.64
CA TYR A 291 13.58 1.09 -9.68
C TYR A 291 14.33 -0.13 -10.21
N CYS A 292 14.43 -1.19 -9.41
CA CYS A 292 15.14 -2.41 -9.80
C CYS A 292 14.16 -3.56 -10.05
N THR A 293 14.07 -3.99 -11.31
CA THR A 293 13.36 -5.20 -11.72
C THR A 293 14.37 -6.29 -12.06
N LEU A 294 14.14 -7.49 -11.55
CA LEU A 294 14.96 -8.67 -11.82
C LEU A 294 14.16 -9.69 -12.61
N LYS A 295 14.85 -10.53 -13.41
CA LYS A 295 14.21 -11.63 -14.15
C LYS A 295 13.46 -12.58 -13.23
N HIS A 296 14.03 -12.87 -12.06
CA HIS A 296 13.36 -13.57 -10.97
C HIS A 296 13.03 -12.56 -9.88
N ASP A 297 11.76 -12.51 -9.47
CA ASP A 297 11.25 -11.55 -8.53
C ASP A 297 12.11 -11.50 -7.26
N ALA A 298 12.55 -10.29 -6.90
CA ALA A 298 13.46 -10.05 -5.79
C ALA A 298 12.85 -10.43 -4.45
N PHE A 299 11.61 -9.98 -4.25
CA PHE A 299 10.85 -10.11 -3.03
C PHE A 299 9.43 -10.57 -3.36
N CYS A 300 8.92 -11.48 -2.55
CA CYS A 300 7.54 -11.95 -2.62
C CYS A 300 6.88 -11.78 -1.25
N GLY A 301 5.57 -11.61 -1.21
CA GLY A 301 4.81 -11.55 0.02
C GLY A 301 3.39 -12.08 -0.10
N THR A 302 2.60 -11.96 0.96
CA THR A 302 1.20 -12.45 0.94
C THR A 302 0.19 -11.36 0.60
N ALA A 303 -0.64 -11.60 -0.42
CA ALA A 303 -1.71 -10.69 -0.81
C ALA A 303 -2.88 -10.67 0.19
N PRO A 304 -3.70 -9.60 0.21
CA PRO A 304 -4.98 -9.60 0.92
C PRO A 304 -5.92 -10.69 0.40
N ILE A 305 -6.68 -11.27 1.33
CA ILE A 305 -7.38 -12.53 1.12
C ILE A 305 -8.70 -12.36 0.37
N ASN A 306 -9.43 -11.28 0.59
CA ASN A 306 -10.75 -11.06 -0.02
C ASN A 306 -11.03 -9.59 -0.35
N LEU A 307 -12.17 -9.34 -1.01
CA LEU A 307 -12.54 -8.00 -1.46
C LEU A 307 -12.61 -6.99 -0.30
N THR A 308 -13.23 -7.36 0.83
CA THR A 308 -13.41 -6.44 1.96
C THR A 308 -12.06 -6.04 2.57
N GLU A 309 -11.17 -6.99 2.79
CA GLU A 309 -9.83 -6.75 3.32
C GLU A 309 -8.98 -5.90 2.36
N ARG A 310 -9.08 -6.19 1.05
CA ARG A 310 -8.42 -5.39 0.01
C ARG A 310 -8.95 -3.95 0.00
N LEU A 311 -10.26 -3.74 0.09
CA LEU A 311 -10.83 -2.39 0.13
C LEU A 311 -10.45 -1.62 1.40
N HIS A 312 -10.34 -2.28 2.56
CA HIS A 312 -9.81 -1.63 3.78
C HIS A 312 -8.37 -1.16 3.61
N GLN A 313 -7.54 -1.91 2.88
CA GLN A 313 -6.19 -1.47 2.53
C GLN A 313 -6.22 -0.23 1.65
N ILE A 314 -7.07 -0.22 0.61
CA ILE A 314 -7.22 0.92 -0.29
C ILE A 314 -7.73 2.17 0.46
N VAL A 315 -8.69 2.02 1.36
CA VAL A 315 -9.17 3.12 2.21
C VAL A 315 -8.03 3.74 3.01
N ARG A 316 -7.13 2.94 3.59
CA ARG A 316 -5.95 3.45 4.32
C ARG A 316 -4.99 4.21 3.41
N TRP A 317 -4.69 3.65 2.23
CA TRP A 317 -3.81 4.29 1.26
C TRP A 317 -4.39 5.61 0.77
N SER A 318 -5.67 5.63 0.39
CA SER A 318 -6.36 6.84 -0.05
C SER A 318 -6.49 7.88 1.08
N GLY A 319 -6.74 7.44 2.31
CA GLY A 319 -6.77 8.31 3.49
C GLY A 319 -5.42 9.02 3.71
N GLY A 320 -4.32 8.25 3.74
CA GLY A 320 -2.97 8.81 3.90
C GLY A 320 -2.53 9.69 2.74
N SER A 321 -2.88 9.34 1.49
CA SER A 321 -2.67 10.20 0.32
C SER A 321 -3.32 11.58 0.47
N LEU A 322 -4.56 11.64 0.97
CA LEU A 322 -5.25 12.90 1.24
C LEU A 322 -4.65 13.62 2.47
N GLU A 323 -4.25 12.90 3.52
CA GLU A 323 -3.55 13.48 4.68
C GLU A 323 -2.28 14.19 4.23
N MET A 324 -1.50 13.57 3.33
CA MET A 324 -0.32 14.17 2.73
C MET A 324 -0.67 15.48 2.00
N PHE A 325 -1.71 15.46 1.15
CA PHE A 325 -2.15 16.65 0.41
C PHE A 325 -2.55 17.82 1.33
N PHE A 326 -3.24 17.57 2.43
CA PHE A 326 -3.67 18.60 3.36
C PHE A 326 -2.65 18.91 4.48
N SER A 327 -1.47 18.29 4.45
CA SER A 327 -0.38 18.53 5.39
C SER A 327 0.65 19.53 4.86
N HIS A 328 1.68 19.82 5.67
CA HIS A 328 2.85 20.58 5.24
C HIS A 328 3.68 19.85 4.16
N ASN A 329 3.45 18.54 3.96
CA ASN A 329 4.09 17.73 2.92
C ASN A 329 3.34 17.77 1.58
N ASN A 330 2.58 18.83 1.31
CA ASN A 330 1.83 18.97 0.07
C ASN A 330 2.77 19.15 -1.13
N PRO A 331 2.63 18.35 -2.21
CA PRO A 331 3.45 18.47 -3.42
C PRO A 331 3.46 19.86 -4.08
N LEU A 332 2.40 20.66 -3.95
CA LEU A 332 2.29 22.01 -4.51
C LEU A 332 3.31 22.99 -3.89
N ILE A 333 3.60 22.82 -2.60
CA ILE A 333 4.56 23.64 -1.83
C ILE A 333 5.90 22.91 -1.59
N GLY A 334 6.08 21.74 -2.21
CA GLY A 334 7.24 20.88 -2.03
C GLY A 334 8.57 21.55 -2.39
N GLY A 335 9.66 20.93 -1.92
CA GLY A 335 11.03 21.46 -2.03
C GLY A 335 11.40 21.93 -3.44
N ARG A 336 12.24 22.97 -3.50
CA ARG A 336 12.70 23.58 -4.77
C ARG A 336 13.50 22.61 -5.66
N ARG A 337 14.02 21.53 -5.08
CA ARG A 337 14.82 20.51 -5.78
C ARG A 337 13.98 19.33 -6.31
N LEU A 338 12.66 19.36 -6.11
CA LEU A 338 11.74 18.38 -6.69
C LEU A 338 11.44 18.74 -8.15
N GLN A 339 11.77 17.84 -9.08
CA GLN A 339 11.53 18.07 -10.50
C GLN A 339 10.04 18.28 -10.81
N LEU A 340 9.71 19.09 -11.83
CA LEU A 340 8.33 19.45 -12.14
C LEU A 340 7.44 18.24 -12.42
N LEU A 341 7.88 17.30 -13.27
CA LEU A 341 7.10 16.09 -13.58
C LEU A 341 7.03 15.13 -12.37
N GLN A 342 8.06 15.10 -11.53
CA GLN A 342 8.01 14.36 -10.26
C GLN A 342 6.97 14.96 -9.32
N ARG A 343 6.90 16.29 -9.26
CA ARG A 343 5.89 17.02 -8.49
C ARG A 343 4.48 16.72 -8.95
N VAL A 344 4.24 16.73 -10.27
CA VAL A 344 2.95 16.33 -10.87
C VAL A 344 2.62 14.88 -10.50
N SER A 345 3.61 13.98 -10.50
CA SER A 345 3.41 12.58 -10.13
C SER A 345 2.99 12.42 -8.66
N TYR A 346 3.66 13.11 -7.73
CA TYR A 346 3.24 13.12 -6.31
C TYR A 346 1.88 13.81 -6.10
N LEU A 347 1.58 14.85 -6.86
CA LEU A 347 0.25 15.48 -6.83
C LEU A 347 -0.84 14.49 -7.25
N ASN A 348 -0.60 13.72 -8.32
CA ASN A 348 -1.52 12.68 -8.78
C ASN A 348 -1.71 11.59 -7.71
N MET A 349 -0.62 11.12 -7.09
CA MET A 349 -0.66 10.11 -6.02
C MET A 349 -1.37 10.57 -4.74
N THR A 350 -1.49 11.88 -4.51
CA THR A 350 -2.12 12.43 -3.30
C THR A 350 -3.58 12.79 -3.53
N ILE A 351 -3.96 13.31 -4.70
CA ILE A 351 -5.32 13.79 -4.99
C ILE A 351 -6.24 12.78 -5.69
N TYR A 352 -5.72 11.64 -6.18
CA TYR A 352 -6.53 10.67 -6.92
C TYR A 352 -7.85 10.25 -6.24
N PRO A 353 -7.98 10.14 -4.89
CA PRO A 353 -9.25 9.72 -4.29
C PRO A 353 -10.39 10.71 -4.55
N VAL A 354 -10.07 12.00 -4.76
CA VAL A 354 -11.07 13.05 -5.05
C VAL A 354 -11.79 12.78 -6.37
N THR A 355 -11.15 12.08 -7.31
CA THR A 355 -11.77 11.72 -8.60
C THR A 355 -13.05 10.88 -8.43
N SER A 356 -13.20 10.18 -7.29
CA SER A 356 -14.39 9.39 -6.96
C SER A 356 -15.69 10.19 -6.95
N LEU A 357 -15.64 11.49 -6.62
CA LEU A 357 -16.83 12.35 -6.67
C LEU A 357 -17.39 12.41 -8.10
N PHE A 358 -16.53 12.66 -9.09
CA PHE A 358 -16.93 12.75 -10.49
C PHE A 358 -17.34 11.38 -11.04
N ILE A 359 -16.64 10.31 -10.66
CA ILE A 359 -16.96 8.95 -11.08
C ILE A 359 -18.30 8.49 -10.52
N LEU A 360 -18.60 8.79 -9.25
CA LEU A 360 -19.91 8.47 -8.66
C LEU A 360 -21.05 9.22 -9.35
N LEU A 361 -20.88 10.52 -9.61
CA LEU A 361 -21.87 11.30 -10.36
C LEU A 361 -22.12 10.71 -11.74
N TYR A 362 -21.06 10.34 -12.45
CA TYR A 362 -21.16 9.66 -13.75
C TYR A 362 -21.85 8.29 -13.64
N ALA A 363 -21.47 7.47 -12.65
CA ALA A 363 -21.98 6.11 -12.50
C ALA A 363 -23.43 6.03 -12.03
N ILE A 364 -23.92 7.08 -11.35
CA ILE A 364 -25.33 7.26 -10.93
C ILE A 364 -26.16 7.97 -12.00
N SER A 365 -25.53 8.65 -12.96
CA SER A 365 -26.23 9.29 -14.09
C SER A 365 -27.29 8.42 -14.77
N PRO A 366 -27.17 7.07 -14.85
CA PRO A 366 -28.21 6.27 -15.45
C PRO A 366 -29.54 6.20 -14.67
N VAL A 367 -29.63 6.72 -13.45
CA VAL A 367 -30.92 6.98 -12.77
C VAL A 367 -31.85 7.86 -13.62
N MET A 368 -31.29 8.64 -14.55
CA MET A 368 -32.08 9.34 -15.57
C MET A 368 -32.97 8.42 -16.41
N TRP A 369 -32.74 7.11 -16.46
CA TRP A 369 -33.68 6.17 -17.10
C TRP A 369 -34.93 5.89 -16.26
N LEU A 370 -34.83 6.06 -14.94
CA LEU A 370 -35.87 5.72 -13.97
C LEU A 370 -36.93 6.81 -13.80
N ILE A 371 -36.59 8.09 -14.06
CA ILE A 371 -37.39 9.23 -13.60
C ILE A 371 -38.21 9.89 -14.73
N PRO A 372 -37.62 10.36 -15.85
CA PRO A 372 -38.34 11.13 -16.86
C PRO A 372 -38.91 10.23 -17.95
N ASP A 373 -40.11 10.56 -18.45
CA ASP A 373 -40.69 9.93 -19.65
C ASP A 373 -39.97 10.36 -20.93
N GLU A 374 -39.35 11.54 -20.93
CA GLU A 374 -38.55 12.05 -22.03
C GLU A 374 -37.04 11.82 -21.84
N VAL A 375 -36.41 11.23 -22.86
CA VAL A 375 -34.96 10.99 -22.89
C VAL A 375 -34.24 12.26 -23.35
N TYR A 376 -33.66 13.03 -22.42
CA TYR A 376 -32.82 14.18 -22.75
C TYR A 376 -31.44 13.76 -23.26
N ILE A 377 -31.32 13.48 -24.56
CA ILE A 377 -30.02 13.29 -25.22
C ILE A 377 -29.61 14.58 -25.93
N GLN A 378 -28.47 15.15 -25.51
CA GLN A 378 -27.93 16.42 -26.03
C GLN A 378 -27.77 16.39 -27.55
N ARG A 379 -28.12 17.51 -28.20
CA ARG A 379 -27.97 17.75 -29.64
C ARG A 379 -26.83 18.76 -29.88
N PRO A 380 -26.00 18.63 -30.93
CA PRO A 380 -26.07 17.66 -32.02
C PRO A 380 -25.31 16.34 -31.74
N PHE A 381 -26.07 15.24 -31.76
CA PHE A 381 -25.61 13.89 -31.39
C PHE A 381 -24.49 13.34 -32.29
N THR A 382 -24.52 13.61 -33.60
CA THR A 382 -23.56 13.01 -34.56
C THR A 382 -22.11 13.47 -34.33
N ARG A 383 -21.88 14.78 -34.11
CA ARG A 383 -20.53 15.30 -33.84
C ARG A 383 -20.02 14.79 -32.50
N TYR A 384 -20.88 14.78 -31.48
CA TYR A 384 -20.56 14.22 -30.17
C TYR A 384 -20.14 12.74 -30.27
N VAL A 385 -20.91 11.90 -30.97
CA VAL A 385 -20.59 10.48 -31.17
C VAL A 385 -19.26 10.31 -31.91
N LEU A 386 -18.98 11.12 -32.93
CA LEU A 386 -17.70 11.08 -33.64
C LEU A 386 -16.53 11.39 -32.70
N TYR A 387 -16.61 12.48 -31.93
CA TYR A 387 -15.58 12.82 -30.94
C TYR A 387 -15.40 11.73 -29.90
N LEU A 388 -16.50 11.17 -29.41
CA LEU A 388 -16.48 10.07 -28.45
C LEU A 388 -15.76 8.84 -29.02
N VAL A 389 -16.07 8.44 -30.25
CA VAL A 389 -15.40 7.31 -30.91
C VAL A 389 -13.91 7.58 -31.08
N VAL A 390 -13.53 8.78 -31.55
CA VAL A 390 -12.11 9.16 -31.69
C VAL A 390 -11.38 9.10 -30.35
N ILE A 391 -11.98 9.64 -29.28
CA ILE A 391 -11.40 9.62 -27.93
C ILE A 391 -11.27 8.17 -27.42
N ILE A 392 -12.30 7.34 -27.58
CA ILE A 392 -12.27 5.93 -27.17
C ILE A 392 -11.15 5.20 -27.91
N LEU A 393 -11.05 5.36 -29.23
CA LEU A 393 -9.98 4.75 -30.04
C LEU A 393 -8.59 5.21 -29.57
N MET A 394 -8.43 6.49 -29.30
CA MET A 394 -7.16 7.05 -28.79
C MET A 394 -6.80 6.46 -27.42
N ILE A 395 -7.75 6.38 -26.48
CA ILE A 395 -7.52 5.79 -25.15
C ILE A 395 -7.11 4.32 -25.27
N HIS A 396 -7.78 3.54 -26.13
CA HIS A 396 -7.44 2.13 -26.31
C HIS A 396 -6.08 1.94 -27.00
N MET A 397 -5.70 2.82 -27.93
CA MET A 397 -4.37 2.82 -28.53
C MET A 397 -3.28 3.14 -27.50
N ILE A 398 -3.51 4.13 -26.63
CA ILE A 398 -2.60 4.46 -25.52
C ILE A 398 -2.49 3.28 -24.56
N GLY A 399 -3.61 2.69 -24.15
CA GLY A 399 -3.63 1.52 -23.28
C GLY A 399 -2.91 0.31 -23.89
N TRP A 400 -3.09 0.05 -25.19
CA TRP A 400 -2.36 -1.00 -25.89
C TRP A 400 -0.85 -0.78 -25.90
N LEU A 401 -0.41 0.46 -26.16
CA LEU A 401 0.99 0.83 -26.09
C LEU A 401 1.53 0.61 -24.67
N GLU A 402 0.78 1.03 -23.64
CA GLU A 402 1.11 0.84 -22.23
C GLU A 402 1.32 -0.63 -21.86
N ILE A 403 0.37 -1.48 -22.27
CA ILE A 403 0.45 -2.92 -22.06
C ILE A 403 1.71 -3.50 -22.70
N LYS A 404 2.02 -3.08 -23.93
CA LYS A 404 3.16 -3.58 -24.69
C LYS A 404 4.50 -3.19 -24.08
N TRP A 405 4.71 -1.91 -23.74
CA TRP A 405 6.01 -1.47 -23.23
C TRP A 405 6.24 -1.86 -21.77
N ALA A 406 5.19 -1.93 -20.94
CA ALA A 406 5.28 -2.36 -19.55
C ALA A 406 5.38 -3.88 -19.38
N GLY A 407 5.15 -4.66 -20.45
CA GLY A 407 5.21 -6.11 -20.40
C GLY A 407 4.12 -6.74 -19.52
N ILE A 408 2.97 -6.08 -19.39
CA ILE A 408 1.81 -6.57 -18.64
C ILE A 408 0.83 -7.29 -19.57
N THR A 409 -0.10 -8.05 -19.01
CA THR A 409 -1.14 -8.72 -19.81
C THR A 409 -2.38 -7.85 -19.97
N TRP A 410 -3.18 -8.12 -21.00
CA TRP A 410 -4.52 -7.53 -21.14
C TRP A 410 -5.41 -7.82 -19.94
N LEU A 411 -5.26 -8.99 -19.31
CA LEU A 411 -6.01 -9.35 -18.13
C LEU A 411 -5.63 -8.45 -16.95
N ASP A 412 -4.33 -8.16 -16.75
CA ASP A 412 -3.86 -7.27 -15.69
C ASP A 412 -4.44 -5.85 -15.85
N TYR A 413 -4.37 -5.31 -17.06
CA TYR A 413 -4.92 -4.00 -17.38
C TYR A 413 -6.43 -3.95 -17.10
N TRP A 414 -7.14 -4.99 -17.53
CA TRP A 414 -8.58 -5.05 -17.36
C TRP A 414 -9.03 -5.23 -15.91
N ARG A 415 -8.32 -6.08 -15.14
CA ARG A 415 -8.58 -6.24 -13.71
C ARG A 415 -8.28 -4.96 -12.95
N ASN A 416 -7.27 -4.21 -13.36
CA ASN A 416 -6.98 -2.89 -12.82
C ASN A 416 -8.15 -1.92 -13.05
N GLU A 417 -8.70 -1.83 -14.26
CA GLU A 417 -9.87 -0.98 -14.56
C GLU A 417 -11.11 -1.35 -13.75
N GLN A 418 -11.42 -2.66 -13.67
CA GLN A 418 -12.55 -3.14 -12.86
C GLN A 418 -12.37 -2.82 -11.38
N PHE A 419 -11.17 -3.07 -10.85
CA PHE A 419 -10.88 -2.78 -9.44
C PHE A 419 -10.84 -1.28 -9.16
N PHE A 420 -10.36 -0.46 -10.10
CA PHE A 420 -10.42 0.99 -10.04
C PHE A 420 -11.87 1.48 -9.93
N MET A 421 -12.80 0.91 -10.71
CA MET A 421 -14.22 1.25 -10.64
C MET A 421 -14.84 0.88 -9.28
N ILE A 422 -14.50 -0.31 -8.75
CA ILE A 422 -14.97 -0.73 -7.42
C ILE A 422 -14.41 0.20 -6.35
N GLY A 423 -13.10 0.50 -6.37
CA GLY A 423 -12.46 1.44 -5.44
C GLY A 423 -13.07 2.84 -5.51
N SER A 424 -13.33 3.34 -6.72
CA SER A 424 -13.92 4.66 -6.97
C SER A 424 -15.36 4.79 -6.48
N THR A 425 -16.08 3.69 -6.37
CA THR A 425 -17.46 3.67 -5.86
C THR A 425 -17.57 3.21 -4.41
N SER A 426 -16.46 2.84 -3.74
CA SER A 426 -16.47 2.37 -2.35
C SER A 426 -15.38 3.02 -1.48
N ALA A 427 -14.14 2.60 -1.68
CA ALA A 427 -13.00 2.99 -0.84
C ALA A 427 -12.66 4.48 -0.94
N TYR A 428 -12.60 5.04 -2.16
CA TYR A 428 -12.22 6.44 -2.36
C TYR A 428 -13.25 7.42 -1.78
N PRO A 429 -14.58 7.26 -2.00
CA PRO A 429 -15.59 8.10 -1.34
C PRO A 429 -15.49 8.05 0.19
N THR A 430 -15.21 6.87 0.76
CA THR A 430 -15.02 6.69 2.20
C THR A 430 -13.79 7.46 2.71
N ALA A 431 -12.69 7.41 1.98
CA ALA A 431 -11.47 8.16 2.31
C ALA A 431 -11.66 9.68 2.18
N VAL A 432 -12.38 10.14 1.17
CA VAL A 432 -12.74 11.56 0.99
C VAL A 432 -13.64 12.02 2.15
N LEU A 433 -14.67 11.25 2.50
CA LEU A 433 -15.52 11.56 3.64
C LEU A 433 -14.73 11.62 4.95
N HIS A 434 -13.83 10.65 5.17
CA HIS A 434 -12.92 10.67 6.31
C HIS A 434 -12.11 11.97 6.37
N MET A 435 -11.52 12.38 5.25
CA MET A 435 -10.71 13.60 5.20
C MET A 435 -11.55 14.84 5.49
N VAL A 436 -12.76 14.94 4.91
CA VAL A 436 -13.68 16.05 5.20
C VAL A 436 -14.01 16.12 6.69
N VAL A 437 -14.36 14.98 7.31
CA VAL A 437 -14.63 14.93 8.76
C VAL A 437 -13.41 15.31 9.57
N ASN A 438 -12.22 14.83 9.21
CA ASN A 438 -10.98 15.15 9.90
C ASN A 438 -10.68 16.66 9.83
N LEU A 439 -10.83 17.29 8.66
CA LEU A 439 -10.62 18.73 8.48
C LEU A 439 -11.63 19.57 9.27
N LEU A 440 -12.89 19.13 9.36
CA LEU A 440 -13.95 19.87 10.07
C LEU A 440 -13.92 19.68 11.59
N THR A 441 -13.57 18.48 12.07
CA THR A 441 -13.72 18.10 13.49
C THR A 441 -12.41 17.90 14.22
N LYS A 442 -11.27 17.85 13.50
CA LYS A 442 -9.96 17.40 14.00
C LYS A 442 -9.99 16.01 14.65
N LYS A 443 -11.06 15.25 14.44
CA LYS A 443 -11.22 13.86 14.86
C LYS A 443 -11.20 13.02 13.58
N GLY A 444 -10.09 12.32 13.35
CA GLY A 444 -10.02 11.31 12.30
C GLY A 444 -10.92 10.11 12.62
N ILE A 445 -11.25 9.33 11.59
CA ILE A 445 -11.86 8.01 11.73
C ILE A 445 -10.71 7.00 11.83
N HIS A 446 -10.69 6.21 12.89
CA HIS A 446 -9.67 5.17 13.03
C HIS A 446 -9.80 4.12 11.92
N PHE A 447 -8.77 4.00 11.09
CA PHE A 447 -8.72 2.94 10.10
C PHE A 447 -8.30 1.62 10.73
N ARG A 448 -9.06 0.56 10.42
CA ARG A 448 -8.74 -0.81 10.79
C ARG A 448 -7.58 -1.34 9.94
N VAL A 449 -6.63 -2.03 10.57
CA VAL A 449 -5.58 -2.78 9.87
C VAL A 449 -6.18 -4.04 9.26
N THR A 450 -5.83 -4.30 8.00
CA THR A 450 -6.26 -5.46 7.22
C THR A 450 -5.78 -6.77 7.86
N SER A 451 -6.66 -7.76 7.96
CA SER A 451 -6.27 -9.13 8.34
C SER A 451 -5.73 -9.87 7.12
N LYS A 452 -4.64 -10.62 7.33
CA LYS A 452 -4.05 -11.53 6.34
C LYS A 452 -4.05 -12.98 6.82
N GLN A 453 -4.90 -13.31 7.80
CA GLN A 453 -5.04 -14.66 8.32
C GLN A 453 -6.06 -15.46 7.51
N THR A 454 -5.60 -16.59 6.96
CA THR A 454 -6.36 -17.52 6.12
C THR A 454 -7.14 -18.50 7.00
N THR A 455 -8.41 -18.71 6.67
CA THR A 455 -9.27 -19.78 7.21
C THR A 455 -9.47 -20.92 6.21
N ALA A 456 -8.87 -20.83 5.02
CA ALA A 456 -8.95 -21.86 3.99
C ALA A 456 -8.47 -23.24 4.47
N ASP A 457 -9.37 -24.23 4.35
CA ASP A 457 -9.09 -25.64 4.61
C ASP A 457 -8.25 -26.27 3.48
N THR A 458 -7.68 -27.45 3.73
CA THR A 458 -6.82 -28.19 2.79
C THR A 458 -7.45 -28.46 1.41
N ASN A 459 -8.78 -28.43 1.31
CA ASN A 459 -9.51 -28.82 0.10
C ASN A 459 -9.79 -27.64 -0.87
N ASP A 460 -9.67 -26.38 -0.42
CA ASP A 460 -9.88 -25.21 -1.29
C ASP A 460 -9.02 -24.02 -0.84
N LYS A 461 -7.81 -23.95 -1.42
CA LYS A 461 -6.81 -22.90 -1.17
C LYS A 461 -7.34 -21.47 -1.36
N PHE A 462 -8.40 -21.29 -2.14
CA PHE A 462 -8.95 -19.98 -2.50
C PHE A 462 -10.34 -19.73 -1.88
N ALA A 463 -10.77 -20.55 -0.91
CA ALA A 463 -12.08 -20.44 -0.28
C ALA A 463 -12.38 -19.04 0.28
N ASP A 464 -11.40 -18.45 0.94
CA ASP A 464 -11.55 -17.17 1.62
C ASP A 464 -11.74 -15.99 0.64
N LEU A 465 -11.32 -16.11 -0.63
CA LEU A 465 -11.56 -15.11 -1.68
C LEU A 465 -13.05 -14.96 -2.01
N TYR A 466 -13.85 -15.98 -1.71
CA TYR A 466 -15.30 -15.95 -1.90
C TYR A 466 -16.03 -15.35 -0.70
N GLU A 467 -15.34 -15.01 0.37
CA GLU A 467 -15.96 -14.35 1.51
C GLU A 467 -15.99 -12.83 1.31
N MET A 468 -17.18 -12.25 1.42
CA MET A 468 -17.37 -10.82 1.41
C MET A 468 -18.12 -10.42 2.67
N ARG A 469 -17.51 -9.54 3.46
CA ARG A 469 -18.14 -8.97 4.65
C ARG A 469 -18.79 -7.65 4.28
N TRP A 470 -20.08 -7.52 4.57
CA TRP A 470 -20.81 -6.28 4.38
C TRP A 470 -20.30 -5.20 5.34
N VAL A 471 -19.94 -4.05 4.77
CA VAL A 471 -19.42 -2.89 5.48
C VAL A 471 -19.98 -1.61 4.84
N PRO A 472 -20.16 -0.51 5.60
CA PRO A 472 -20.81 0.70 5.07
C PRO A 472 -20.15 1.30 3.83
N MET A 473 -18.83 1.14 3.64
CA MET A 473 -18.13 1.65 2.46
C MET A 473 -18.62 1.03 1.13
N LEU A 474 -19.33 -0.09 1.17
CA LEU A 474 -19.87 -0.76 -0.02
C LEU A 474 -21.23 -0.22 -0.47
N ILE A 475 -21.88 0.59 0.37
CA ILE A 475 -23.21 1.16 0.09
C ILE A 475 -23.22 1.92 -1.25
N PRO A 476 -22.26 2.82 -1.56
CA PRO A 476 -22.34 3.57 -2.81
C PRO A 476 -22.15 2.67 -4.05
N THR A 477 -21.25 1.68 -4.00
CA THR A 477 -21.12 0.66 -5.08
C THR A 477 -22.42 -0.13 -5.27
N MET A 478 -23.11 -0.51 -4.18
CA MET A 478 -24.41 -1.18 -4.27
C MET A 478 -25.48 -0.29 -4.89
N VAL A 479 -25.52 0.99 -4.52
CA VAL A 479 -26.45 1.96 -5.11
C VAL A 479 -26.20 2.10 -6.61
N VAL A 480 -24.93 2.21 -7.03
CA VAL A 480 -24.56 2.25 -8.45
C VAL A 480 -25.01 0.97 -9.17
N LEU A 481 -24.75 -0.20 -8.59
CA LEU A 481 -25.14 -1.49 -9.17
C LEU A 481 -26.65 -1.59 -9.35
N VAL A 482 -27.43 -1.33 -8.29
CA VAL A 482 -28.90 -1.40 -8.31
C VAL A 482 -29.49 -0.35 -9.25
N ALA A 483 -28.97 0.88 -9.24
CA ALA A 483 -29.41 1.93 -10.15
C ALA A 483 -29.19 1.54 -11.62
N ASN A 484 -28.06 0.93 -11.94
CA ASN A 484 -27.77 0.49 -13.31
C ASN A 484 -28.63 -0.71 -13.74
N ILE A 485 -28.85 -1.69 -12.85
CA ILE A 485 -29.77 -2.81 -13.09
C ILE A 485 -31.19 -2.29 -13.33
N GLY A 486 -31.66 -1.39 -12.46
CA GLY A 486 -32.96 -0.74 -12.56
C GLY A 486 -33.11 0.03 -13.86
N ALA A 487 -32.12 0.86 -14.20
CA ALA A 487 -32.10 1.67 -15.41
C ALA A 487 -32.20 0.83 -16.68
N ILE A 488 -31.43 -0.27 -16.77
CA ILE A 488 -31.48 -1.20 -17.91
C ILE A 488 -32.87 -1.84 -18.01
N GLY A 489 -33.40 -2.37 -16.90
CA GLY A 489 -34.73 -2.99 -16.89
C GLY A 489 -35.84 -2.03 -17.28
N VAL A 490 -35.85 -0.82 -16.71
CA VAL A 490 -36.83 0.22 -17.05
C VAL A 490 -36.69 0.67 -18.50
N ALA A 491 -35.48 0.80 -19.03
CA ALA A 491 -35.29 1.14 -20.44
C ALA A 491 -35.86 0.06 -21.39
N ILE A 492 -35.70 -1.23 -21.03
CA ILE A 492 -36.34 -2.35 -21.75
C ILE A 492 -37.86 -2.22 -21.66
N GLY A 493 -38.42 -2.00 -20.47
CA GLY A 493 -39.86 -1.80 -20.26
C GLY A 493 -40.42 -0.62 -21.06
N LYS A 494 -39.73 0.54 -21.06
CA LYS A 494 -40.08 1.71 -21.87
C LYS A 494 -40.06 1.39 -23.36
N THR A 495 -39.10 0.60 -23.82
CA THR A 495 -39.04 0.18 -25.22
C THR A 495 -40.26 -0.65 -25.60
N VAL A 496 -40.79 -1.47 -24.68
CA VAL A 496 -42.03 -2.25 -24.87
C VAL A 496 -43.26 -1.33 -24.88
N VAL A 497 -43.40 -0.46 -23.88
CA VAL A 497 -44.57 0.45 -23.74
C VAL A 497 -44.65 1.45 -24.90
N TYR A 498 -43.54 2.11 -25.22
CA TYR A 498 -43.49 3.17 -26.21
C TYR A 498 -43.08 2.70 -27.61
N MET A 499 -43.07 1.38 -27.86
CA MET A 499 -42.60 0.80 -29.13
C MET A 499 -43.32 1.38 -30.35
N GLY A 500 -44.63 1.64 -30.23
CA GLY A 500 -45.45 2.23 -31.29
C GLY A 500 -45.40 3.74 -31.39
N VAL A 501 -44.87 4.43 -30.38
CA VAL A 501 -44.89 5.90 -30.26
C VAL A 501 -43.52 6.51 -30.56
N TRP A 502 -42.43 5.85 -30.15
CA TRP A 502 -41.08 6.34 -30.37
C TRP A 502 -40.67 6.31 -31.84
N THR A 503 -40.13 7.43 -32.30
CA THR A 503 -39.46 7.55 -33.59
C THR A 503 -38.25 6.62 -33.66
N ILE A 504 -37.83 6.25 -34.87
CA ILE A 504 -36.60 5.46 -35.11
C ILE A 504 -35.38 6.12 -34.43
N GLN A 505 -35.34 7.45 -34.43
CA GLN A 505 -34.28 8.21 -33.78
C GLN A 505 -34.29 8.03 -32.26
N GLN A 506 -35.45 8.13 -31.60
CA GLN A 506 -35.57 7.92 -30.16
C GLN A 506 -35.18 6.49 -29.75
N LYS A 507 -35.60 5.49 -30.52
CA LYS A 507 -35.21 4.08 -30.29
C LYS A 507 -33.69 3.89 -30.36
N ARG A 508 -33.04 4.44 -31.40
CA ARG A 508 -31.58 4.36 -31.57
C ARG A 508 -30.84 5.08 -30.44
N HIS A 509 -31.33 6.25 -30.07
CA HIS A 509 -30.76 7.07 -29.00
C HIS A 509 -30.85 6.35 -27.64
N ALA A 510 -31.97 5.68 -27.36
CA ALA A 510 -32.13 4.88 -26.16
C ALA A 510 -31.20 3.66 -26.12
N ALA A 511 -31.08 2.93 -27.24
CA ALA A 511 -30.15 1.81 -27.36
C ALA A 511 -28.68 2.23 -27.14
N MET A 512 -28.28 3.39 -27.68
CA MET A 512 -26.93 3.93 -27.47
C MET A 512 -26.67 4.36 -26.02
N GLY A 513 -27.66 4.90 -25.32
CA GLY A 513 -27.52 5.24 -23.89
C GLY A 513 -27.27 4.02 -23.01
N LEU A 514 -27.87 2.86 -23.36
CA LEU A 514 -27.68 1.61 -22.63
C LEU A 514 -26.25 1.04 -22.73
N LEU A 515 -25.46 1.43 -23.73
CA LEU A 515 -24.07 0.97 -23.84
C LEU A 515 -23.23 1.40 -22.63
N PHE A 516 -23.44 2.61 -22.11
CA PHE A 516 -22.72 3.10 -20.93
C PHE A 516 -23.15 2.37 -19.64
N ASN A 517 -24.44 2.08 -19.49
CA ASN A 517 -24.94 1.24 -18.40
C ASN A 517 -24.31 -0.15 -18.43
N MET A 518 -24.30 -0.78 -19.61
CA MET A 518 -23.69 -2.11 -19.80
C MET A 518 -22.19 -2.08 -19.52
N TRP A 519 -21.50 -1.00 -19.88
CA TRP A 519 -20.10 -0.80 -19.53
C TRP A 519 -19.87 -0.71 -18.02
N VAL A 520 -20.67 0.07 -17.29
CA VAL A 520 -20.59 0.15 -15.82
C VAL A 520 -20.87 -1.21 -15.17
N MET A 521 -21.88 -1.93 -15.65
CA MET A 521 -22.19 -3.30 -15.19
C MET A 521 -21.03 -4.26 -15.45
N PHE A 522 -20.37 -4.13 -16.60
CA PHE A 522 -19.19 -4.89 -16.93
C PHE A 522 -18.03 -4.58 -15.95
N LEU A 523 -17.79 -3.31 -15.64
CA LEU A 523 -16.74 -2.91 -14.69
C LEU A 523 -17.03 -3.40 -13.26
N LEU A 524 -18.29 -3.43 -12.85
CA LEU A 524 -18.73 -3.92 -11.54
C LEU A 524 -18.92 -5.44 -11.48
N TYR A 525 -18.61 -6.18 -12.55
CA TYR A 525 -18.74 -7.63 -12.59
C TYR A 525 -18.01 -8.36 -11.43
N PRO A 526 -16.75 -8.02 -11.05
CA PRO A 526 -16.09 -8.68 -9.92
C PRO A 526 -16.76 -8.40 -8.58
N PHE A 527 -17.42 -7.24 -8.44
CA PHE A 527 -18.21 -6.90 -7.26
C PHE A 527 -19.48 -7.75 -7.18
N ALA A 528 -20.21 -7.90 -8.29
CA ALA A 528 -21.36 -8.79 -8.36
C ALA A 528 -20.99 -10.25 -8.06
N LEU A 529 -19.82 -10.71 -8.54
CA LEU A 529 -19.29 -12.02 -8.14
C LEU A 529 -18.94 -12.11 -6.65
N ALA A 530 -18.45 -11.03 -6.03
CA ALA A 530 -18.18 -11.02 -4.60
C ALA A 530 -19.46 -11.20 -3.77
N ILE A 531 -20.57 -10.57 -4.19
CA ILE A 531 -21.90 -10.71 -3.56
C ILE A 531 -22.39 -12.16 -3.63
N MET A 532 -22.15 -12.85 -4.74
CA MET A 532 -22.54 -14.26 -4.92
C MET A 532 -21.76 -15.23 -4.01
N GLY A 533 -20.65 -14.80 -3.42
CA GLY A 533 -19.78 -15.61 -2.60
C GLY A 533 -19.32 -16.89 -3.30
N ARG A 534 -19.53 -18.06 -2.67
CA ARG A 534 -19.08 -19.36 -3.20
C ARG A 534 -19.70 -19.73 -4.57
N TRP A 535 -20.86 -19.18 -4.91
CA TRP A 535 -21.51 -19.41 -6.20
C TRP A 535 -20.72 -18.79 -7.36
N ALA A 536 -19.83 -17.84 -7.07
CA ALA A 536 -18.93 -17.23 -8.04
C ALA A 536 -17.87 -18.18 -8.62
N LYS A 537 -17.77 -19.42 -8.12
CA LYS A 537 -17.04 -20.51 -8.81
C LYS A 537 -17.65 -20.83 -10.17
N ARG A 538 -18.96 -20.62 -10.32
CA ARG A 538 -19.71 -20.82 -11.57
C ARG A 538 -20.22 -19.46 -12.07
N PRO A 539 -19.35 -18.64 -12.69
CA PRO A 539 -19.72 -17.28 -13.11
C PRO A 539 -20.89 -17.25 -14.11
N ILE A 540 -21.13 -18.36 -14.83
CA ILE A 540 -22.27 -18.50 -15.74
C ILE A 540 -23.62 -18.27 -15.06
N ILE A 541 -23.72 -18.54 -13.76
CA ILE A 541 -24.93 -18.28 -12.97
C ILE A 541 -25.25 -16.78 -13.00
N LEU A 542 -24.25 -15.91 -12.82
CA LEU A 542 -24.43 -14.45 -12.89
C LEU A 542 -24.86 -14.00 -14.28
N LEU A 543 -24.27 -14.61 -15.32
CA LEU A 543 -24.56 -14.28 -16.72
C LEU A 543 -25.99 -14.65 -17.11
N VAL A 544 -26.59 -15.66 -16.48
CA VAL A 544 -28.02 -16.01 -16.66
C VAL A 544 -28.91 -15.16 -15.75
N LEU A 545 -28.52 -14.94 -14.50
CA LEU A 545 -29.33 -14.22 -13.52
C LEU A 545 -29.55 -12.74 -13.89
N LEU A 546 -28.51 -12.07 -14.40
CA LEU A 546 -28.58 -10.64 -14.76
C LEU A 546 -29.66 -10.33 -15.81
N PRO A 547 -29.70 -11.00 -16.98
CA PRO A 547 -30.79 -10.83 -17.94
C PRO A 547 -32.17 -11.12 -17.37
N VAL A 548 -32.31 -12.17 -16.55
CA VAL A 548 -33.58 -12.50 -15.89
C VAL A 548 -34.04 -11.35 -14.99
N ILE A 549 -33.13 -10.77 -14.20
CA ILE A 549 -33.44 -9.60 -13.36
C ILE A 549 -33.85 -8.40 -14.23
N PHE A 550 -33.15 -8.13 -15.34
CA PHE A 550 -33.53 -7.05 -16.25
C PHE A 550 -34.95 -7.22 -16.79
N VAL A 551 -35.33 -8.45 -17.18
CA VAL A 551 -36.68 -8.77 -17.65
C VAL A 551 -37.70 -8.61 -16.54
N ILE A 552 -37.41 -9.06 -15.31
CA ILE A 552 -38.32 -8.89 -14.17
C ILE A 552 -38.57 -7.40 -13.92
N VAL A 553 -37.52 -6.58 -13.85
CA VAL A 553 -37.66 -5.12 -13.68
C VAL A 553 -38.46 -4.50 -14.82
N ALA A 554 -38.22 -4.94 -16.07
CA ALA A 554 -38.99 -4.47 -17.22
C ALA A 554 -40.49 -4.81 -17.10
N LEU A 555 -40.82 -6.03 -16.68
CA LEU A 555 -42.20 -6.46 -16.47
C LEU A 555 -42.87 -5.68 -15.33
N VAL A 556 -42.17 -5.43 -14.22
CA VAL A 556 -42.68 -4.57 -13.14
C VAL A 556 -42.96 -3.16 -13.65
N TYR A 557 -42.09 -2.59 -14.47
CA TYR A 557 -42.31 -1.28 -15.07
C TYR A 557 -43.55 -1.27 -15.97
N VAL A 558 -43.68 -2.24 -16.88
CA VAL A 558 -44.84 -2.36 -17.78
C VAL A 558 -46.14 -2.52 -16.98
N ALA A 559 -46.16 -3.39 -15.97
CA ALA A 559 -47.34 -3.60 -15.13
C ALA A 559 -47.71 -2.32 -14.35
N THR A 560 -46.73 -1.62 -13.79
CA THR A 560 -46.94 -0.35 -13.08
C THR A 560 -47.49 0.72 -14.03
N HIS A 561 -46.96 0.80 -15.26
CA HIS A 561 -47.43 1.75 -16.26
C HIS A 561 -48.89 1.50 -16.67
N ILE A 562 -49.25 0.23 -16.92
CA ILE A 562 -50.64 -0.16 -17.23
C ILE A 562 -51.58 0.16 -16.07
N LEU A 563 -51.16 -0.14 -14.83
CA LEU A 563 -51.95 0.15 -13.64
C LEU A 563 -52.20 1.67 -13.48
N LEU A 564 -51.14 2.48 -13.62
CA LEU A 564 -51.26 3.94 -13.50
C LEU A 564 -52.11 4.55 -14.61
N ALA A 565 -51.98 4.06 -15.86
CA ALA A 565 -52.83 4.48 -16.97
C ALA A 565 -54.32 4.17 -16.75
N ASN A 566 -54.63 3.13 -15.97
CA ASN A 566 -56.01 2.76 -15.63
C ASN A 566 -56.56 3.50 -14.39
N ILE A 567 -55.71 4.10 -13.55
CA ILE A 567 -56.10 4.78 -12.30
C ILE A 567 -56.15 6.30 -12.47
N ILE A 568 -55.30 6.88 -13.33
CA ILE A 568 -55.25 8.31 -13.58
C ILE A 568 -55.94 8.57 -14.94
N PRO A 569 -57.22 8.97 -14.95
CA PRO A 569 -57.88 9.38 -16.19
C PRO A 569 -57.21 10.67 -16.67
N PHE A 570 -56.60 10.63 -17.85
CA PHE A 570 -56.17 11.83 -18.57
C PHE A 570 -57.39 12.59 -19.12
#